data_AF-A0A1F3YCA0-F1
#
_entry.id   AF-A0A1F3YCA0-F1
#
_cell.length_a   1.000
_cell.length_b   1.000
_cell.length_c   1.000
_cell.angle_alpha   90.00
_cell.angle_beta   90.00
_cell.angle_gamma   90.00
#
_symmetry.space_group_name_H-M   'P 1'
#
loop_
_entity.id
_entity.type
_entity.pdbx_description
1 polymer ?
#
loop_
_entity_poly.entity_id
_entity_poly.type
_entity_poly.pdbx_seq_one_letter_code
_entity_poly.pdbx_strand_id
1 'polypeptide(L)'
;MNKAREFDQSVVSELKALLGDRVSTSAAVREHHGKDESYFPYAPPDAVVFLKTTEEVRDVVNICRRHRVPMIPYGVGTSLEGHILAVHGGVCIDLSQMNAVLAVHESDLDAVVQAGVTRKQLNEHIKHTGLFFPVDPGADATLGGMAATRASGTNAVRYGTMRENVLSLKVVLADGRIIQTSRRAKKSAAGYDLTRLFVGSEGTLGVITEITVRLYPVQEAMSAAVCAFETVDGCTNTVIQTIQAGVPIARCDIVCDKTVGAINKYKKTSYRVAPTVFFEFHGSAASVVEQAETVQAIAKENGGMDFQWATKAEERSALWDARHNAYFACLQLKPGARAVSTDVCVPISRLAECVHETMEDVKDYINPVPLLGHIGDGNFHLMFLIDPAKPEETELAKQFNRRLVERALKMEGTCTGEHGIGMGKIDSMRLELGDDMMDLMRDIKHVFDPHNLMNPGKVVPLP
;
A
#
# COMPACT_ATOMS: atom_id res chain seq x y z
N MET A 1 16.51 9.45 -19.95
CA MET A 1 15.80 10.74 -19.98
C MET A 1 15.24 10.94 -21.38
N ASN A 2 13.93 10.72 -21.57
CA ASN A 2 13.27 10.87 -22.86
C ASN A 2 13.13 12.36 -23.23
N LYS A 3 13.30 12.70 -24.52
CA LYS A 3 13.03 14.03 -25.07
C LYS A 3 11.64 14.49 -24.60
N ALA A 4 11.56 15.71 -24.06
CA ALA A 4 10.29 16.35 -23.75
C ALA A 4 9.41 16.36 -25.01
N ARG A 5 8.30 15.62 -25.00
CA ARG A 5 7.28 15.74 -26.03
C ARG A 5 6.69 17.14 -25.88
N GLU A 6 6.59 17.88 -26.98
CA GLU A 6 5.85 19.13 -26.97
C GLU A 6 4.37 18.79 -26.74
N PHE A 7 3.84 19.19 -25.57
CA PHE A 7 2.47 18.85 -25.20
C PHE A 7 1.49 19.65 -26.05
N ASP A 8 0.62 18.94 -26.76
CA ASP A 8 -0.33 19.53 -27.68
C ASP A 8 -1.34 20.42 -26.94
N GLN A 9 -1.29 21.72 -27.23
CA GLN A 9 -2.17 22.73 -26.63
C GLN A 9 -3.64 22.54 -27.02
N SER A 10 -3.93 21.81 -28.10
CA SER A 10 -5.30 21.46 -28.48
C SER A 10 -5.96 20.57 -27.42
N VAL A 11 -5.19 19.67 -26.79
CA VAL A 11 -5.64 18.79 -25.70
C VAL A 11 -6.07 19.61 -24.50
N VAL A 12 -5.25 20.59 -24.08
CA VAL A 12 -5.59 21.50 -22.97
C VAL A 12 -6.87 22.26 -23.26
N SER A 13 -7.04 22.72 -24.51
CA SER A 13 -8.21 23.50 -24.92
C SER A 13 -9.49 22.66 -24.86
N GLU A 14 -9.47 21.42 -25.34
CA GLU A 14 -10.61 20.50 -25.23
C GLU A 14 -10.92 20.13 -23.77
N LEU A 15 -9.90 19.86 -22.95
CA LEU A 15 -10.09 19.58 -21.53
C LEU A 15 -10.71 20.79 -20.80
N LYS A 16 -10.25 22.01 -21.10
CA LYS A 16 -10.81 23.24 -20.52
C LYS A 16 -12.25 23.49 -20.99
N ALA A 17 -12.58 23.16 -22.24
CA ALA A 17 -13.95 23.25 -22.72
C ALA A 17 -14.89 22.29 -21.95
N LEU A 18 -14.39 21.12 -21.54
CA LEU A 18 -15.13 20.13 -20.75
C LEU A 18 -15.22 20.50 -19.26
N LEU A 19 -14.10 20.89 -18.65
CA LEU A 19 -13.96 20.95 -17.19
C LEU A 19 -13.79 22.37 -16.63
N GLY A 20 -13.60 23.37 -17.49
CA GLY A 20 -13.35 24.76 -17.10
C GLY A 20 -12.09 24.91 -16.26
N ASP A 21 -12.23 25.57 -15.11
CA ASP A 21 -11.13 25.87 -14.19
C ASP A 21 -10.56 24.63 -13.46
N ARG A 22 -11.17 23.45 -13.63
CA ARG A 22 -10.67 22.18 -13.10
C ARG A 22 -9.57 21.54 -13.95
N VAL A 23 -8.99 22.29 -14.88
CA VAL A 23 -7.79 21.92 -15.65
C VAL A 23 -6.64 22.84 -15.27
N SER A 24 -5.56 22.27 -14.74
CA SER A 24 -4.37 23.03 -14.35
C SER A 24 -3.15 22.63 -15.17
N THR A 25 -2.47 23.63 -15.71
CA THR A 25 -1.14 23.50 -16.33
C THR A 25 -0.07 24.26 -15.54
N SER A 26 -0.42 24.76 -14.34
CA SER A 26 0.52 25.49 -13.49
C SER A 26 1.66 24.58 -13.00
N ALA A 27 2.87 25.12 -12.93
CA ALA A 27 4.06 24.37 -12.52
C ALA A 27 3.88 23.74 -11.13
N ALA A 28 3.42 24.52 -10.14
CA ALA A 28 3.24 24.05 -8.77
C ALA A 28 2.26 22.87 -8.65
N VAL A 29 1.12 22.93 -9.37
CA VAL A 29 0.14 21.82 -9.35
C VAL A 29 0.72 20.59 -10.03
N ARG A 30 1.38 20.76 -11.18
CA ARG A 30 2.02 19.64 -11.89
C ARG A 30 3.13 19.00 -11.06
N GLU A 31 3.99 19.78 -10.43
CA GLU A 31 5.04 19.26 -9.54
C GLU A 31 4.47 18.48 -8.36
N HIS A 32 3.38 18.95 -7.74
CA HIS A 32 2.70 18.22 -6.68
C HIS A 32 2.16 16.85 -7.14
N HIS A 33 1.64 16.78 -8.36
CA HIS A 33 1.13 15.54 -8.96
C HIS A 33 2.23 14.71 -9.66
N GLY A 34 3.47 15.20 -9.65
CA GLY A 34 4.65 14.56 -10.23
C GLY A 34 5.60 13.98 -9.19
N LYS A 35 5.17 13.89 -7.93
CA LYS A 35 5.95 13.35 -6.82
C LYS A 35 5.11 12.39 -5.99
N ASP A 36 5.75 11.35 -5.48
CA ASP A 36 5.23 10.42 -4.48
C ASP A 36 6.31 10.14 -3.42
N GLU A 37 6.03 9.22 -2.49
CA GLU A 37 6.92 8.86 -1.38
C GLU A 37 8.08 7.95 -1.80
N SER A 38 8.20 7.61 -3.09
CA SER A 38 9.33 6.84 -3.62
C SER A 38 10.64 7.64 -3.53
N TYR A 39 11.75 7.06 -3.99
CA TYR A 39 13.02 7.77 -4.10
C TYR A 39 13.28 8.37 -5.49
N PHE A 40 12.43 8.08 -6.49
CA PHE A 40 12.66 8.46 -7.87
C PHE A 40 12.62 9.97 -8.08
N PRO A 41 13.36 10.51 -9.07
CA PRO A 41 13.24 11.91 -9.47
C PRO A 41 11.78 12.26 -9.80
N TYR A 42 11.38 13.49 -9.48
CA TYR A 42 10.04 13.97 -9.80
C TYR A 42 9.82 13.97 -11.31
N ALA A 43 8.61 13.58 -11.73
CA ALA A 43 8.19 13.52 -13.11
C ALA A 43 6.78 14.15 -13.23
N PRO A 44 6.69 15.48 -13.32
CA PRO A 44 5.42 16.17 -13.43
C PRO A 44 4.68 15.83 -14.73
N PRO A 45 3.35 15.64 -14.70
CA PRO A 45 2.52 15.54 -15.90
C PRO A 45 2.53 16.87 -16.66
N ASP A 46 1.95 16.90 -17.85
CA ASP A 46 1.79 18.11 -18.66
C ASP A 46 0.55 18.92 -18.22
N ALA A 47 -0.51 18.23 -17.80
CA ALA A 47 -1.72 18.83 -17.24
C ALA A 47 -2.31 17.96 -16.12
N VAL A 48 -3.07 18.59 -15.24
CA VAL A 48 -3.83 17.92 -14.16
C VAL A 48 -5.30 18.27 -14.34
N VAL A 49 -6.17 17.25 -14.27
CA VAL A 49 -7.64 17.43 -14.34
C VAL A 49 -8.29 16.90 -13.07
N PHE A 50 -9.19 17.68 -12.47
CA PHE A 50 -9.89 17.33 -11.24
C PHE A 50 -11.33 16.88 -11.53
N LEU A 51 -11.60 15.59 -11.33
CA LEU A 51 -12.85 14.97 -11.77
C LEU A 51 -13.83 14.76 -10.61
N LYS A 52 -15.12 14.81 -10.92
CA LYS A 52 -16.22 14.68 -9.95
C LYS A 52 -17.18 13.53 -10.28
N THR A 53 -17.20 13.06 -11.53
CA THR A 53 -18.10 11.98 -11.96
C THR A 53 -17.40 10.98 -12.87
N THR A 54 -17.97 9.78 -12.95
CA THR A 54 -17.48 8.70 -13.82
C THR A 54 -17.59 9.09 -15.30
N GLU A 55 -18.61 9.87 -15.66
CA GLU A 55 -18.81 10.37 -17.02
C GLU A 55 -17.71 11.37 -17.42
N GLU A 56 -17.29 12.26 -16.51
CA GLU A 56 -16.16 13.15 -16.76
C GLU A 56 -14.87 12.37 -17.00
N VAL A 57 -14.63 11.29 -16.22
CA VAL A 57 -13.48 10.39 -16.41
C VAL A 57 -13.52 9.77 -17.81
N ARG A 58 -14.67 9.25 -18.24
CA ARG A 58 -14.86 8.73 -19.60
C ARG A 58 -14.54 9.78 -20.66
N ASP A 59 -15.04 10.99 -20.50
CA ASP A 59 -14.92 12.03 -21.52
C ASP A 59 -13.47 12.53 -21.63
N VAL A 60 -12.75 12.65 -20.51
CA VAL A 60 -11.29 12.89 -20.48
C VAL A 60 -10.52 11.75 -21.14
N VAL A 61 -10.85 10.50 -20.83
CA VAL A 61 -10.22 9.32 -21.44
C VAL A 61 -10.40 9.34 -22.96
N ASN A 62 -11.59 9.71 -23.45
CA ASN A 62 -11.87 9.83 -24.86
C ASN A 62 -11.04 10.93 -25.54
N ILE A 63 -10.90 12.10 -24.91
CA ILE A 63 -10.04 13.19 -25.40
C ILE A 63 -8.59 12.70 -25.50
N CYS A 64 -8.05 12.16 -24.42
CA CYS A 64 -6.66 11.69 -24.38
C CYS A 64 -6.41 10.55 -25.37
N ARG A 65 -7.38 9.63 -25.55
CA ARG A 65 -7.32 8.56 -26.55
C ARG A 65 -7.22 9.09 -27.98
N ARG A 66 -8.05 10.08 -28.35
CA ARG A 66 -8.00 10.71 -29.69
C ARG A 66 -6.64 11.32 -29.97
N HIS A 67 -6.04 11.95 -28.96
CA HIS A 67 -4.77 12.67 -29.07
C HIS A 67 -3.51 11.83 -28.75
N ARG A 68 -3.68 10.53 -28.44
CA ARG A 68 -2.58 9.63 -28.05
C ARG A 68 -1.77 10.19 -26.87
N VAL A 69 -2.46 10.64 -25.84
CA VAL A 69 -1.87 11.24 -24.64
C VAL A 69 -1.93 10.24 -23.48
N PRO A 70 -0.80 9.96 -22.80
CA PRO A 70 -0.79 9.15 -21.59
C PRO A 70 -1.68 9.73 -20.49
N MET A 71 -2.27 8.85 -19.69
CA MET A 71 -3.16 9.17 -18.59
C MET A 71 -2.66 8.51 -17.32
N ILE A 72 -2.56 9.28 -16.24
CA ILE A 72 -2.02 8.82 -14.96
C ILE A 72 -3.11 8.98 -13.90
N PRO A 73 -3.79 7.91 -13.49
CA PRO A 73 -4.75 7.96 -12.39
C PRO A 73 -4.06 8.38 -11.10
N TYR A 74 -4.66 9.32 -10.37
CA TYR A 74 -4.09 9.89 -9.16
C TYR A 74 -5.14 9.94 -8.04
N GLY A 75 -4.73 9.44 -6.87
CA GLY A 75 -5.50 9.53 -5.62
C GLY A 75 -5.05 10.73 -4.78
N VAL A 76 -4.10 10.49 -3.87
CA VAL A 76 -3.51 11.50 -2.96
C VAL A 76 -1.98 11.44 -2.89
N GLY A 77 -1.34 10.70 -3.80
CA GLY A 77 0.12 10.72 -3.99
C GLY A 77 0.98 10.00 -2.95
N THR A 78 0.42 9.05 -2.19
CA THR A 78 1.12 8.39 -1.06
C THR A 78 1.86 7.09 -1.44
N SER A 79 2.06 6.79 -2.72
CA SER A 79 2.62 5.51 -3.17
C SER A 79 4.16 5.50 -3.14
N LEU A 80 4.77 4.31 -3.16
CA LEU A 80 6.20 4.13 -2.87
C LEU A 80 7.07 3.67 -4.05
N GLU A 81 6.49 3.25 -5.17
CA GLU A 81 7.23 2.66 -6.30
C GLU A 81 7.15 3.47 -7.61
N GLY A 82 6.86 4.78 -7.53
CA GLY A 82 6.81 5.64 -8.71
C GLY A 82 5.51 5.54 -9.52
N HIS A 83 4.42 5.09 -8.89
CA HIS A 83 3.17 4.73 -9.57
C HIS A 83 2.56 5.91 -10.34
N ILE A 84 2.66 7.11 -9.77
CA ILE A 84 2.02 8.32 -10.30
C ILE A 84 3.00 9.23 -11.07
N LEU A 85 4.26 8.83 -11.21
CA LEU A 85 5.27 9.61 -11.89
C LEU A 85 5.01 9.60 -13.40
N ALA A 86 4.82 10.77 -14.01
CA ALA A 86 4.49 10.89 -15.43
C ALA A 86 5.75 10.79 -16.30
N VAL A 87 6.42 9.63 -16.28
CA VAL A 87 7.69 9.37 -16.99
C VAL A 87 7.62 9.51 -18.52
N HIS A 88 6.40 9.56 -19.08
CA HIS A 88 6.11 9.82 -20.48
C HIS A 88 5.29 11.10 -20.71
N GLY A 89 5.19 11.99 -19.71
CA GLY A 89 4.29 13.14 -19.70
C GLY A 89 2.82 12.71 -19.66
N GLY A 90 1.93 13.58 -20.15
CA GLY A 90 0.50 13.32 -20.29
C GLY A 90 -0.37 14.02 -19.26
N VAL A 91 -1.58 13.48 -19.07
CA VAL A 91 -2.62 14.06 -18.21
C VAL A 91 -2.73 13.25 -16.93
N CYS A 92 -2.54 13.91 -15.80
CA CYS A 92 -2.88 13.36 -14.50
C CYS A 92 -4.39 13.47 -14.26
N ILE A 93 -5.03 12.34 -14.01
CA ILE A 93 -6.46 12.22 -13.71
C ILE A 93 -6.60 12.19 -12.19
N ASP A 94 -6.83 13.36 -11.59
CA ASP A 94 -7.03 13.50 -10.15
C ASP A 94 -8.48 13.16 -9.79
N LEU A 95 -8.62 12.15 -8.92
CA LEU A 95 -9.90 11.62 -8.44
C LEU A 95 -10.25 12.10 -7.02
N SER A 96 -9.44 12.96 -6.40
CA SER A 96 -9.62 13.42 -5.00
C SER A 96 -10.95 14.14 -4.76
N GLN A 97 -11.55 14.71 -5.81
CA GLN A 97 -12.88 15.34 -5.75
C GLN A 97 -14.04 14.36 -6.01
N MET A 98 -13.76 13.11 -6.38
CA MET A 98 -14.72 12.00 -6.37
C MET A 98 -14.70 11.34 -4.98
N ASN A 99 -15.15 12.05 -3.95
CA ASN A 99 -14.99 11.67 -2.55
C ASN A 99 -16.31 11.48 -1.78
N ALA A 100 -17.39 11.11 -2.48
CA ALA A 100 -18.67 10.78 -1.87
C ALA A 100 -18.75 9.30 -1.45
N VAL A 101 -19.29 9.06 -0.25
CA VAL A 101 -19.86 7.75 0.11
C VAL A 101 -21.25 7.68 -0.51
N LEU A 102 -21.44 6.77 -1.48
CA LEU A 102 -22.64 6.69 -2.31
C LEU A 102 -23.75 5.87 -1.65
N ALA A 103 -23.38 4.82 -0.91
CA ALA A 103 -24.32 3.98 -0.16
C ALA A 103 -23.62 3.26 0.99
N VAL A 104 -24.33 3.07 2.10
CA VAL A 104 -23.94 2.20 3.21
C VAL A 104 -25.06 1.19 3.43
N HIS A 105 -24.74 -0.09 3.34
CA HIS A 105 -25.69 -1.19 3.51
C HIS A 105 -25.38 -1.91 4.82
N GLU A 106 -25.80 -1.32 5.93
CA GLU A 106 -25.46 -1.80 7.28
C GLU A 106 -25.86 -3.27 7.49
N SER A 107 -27.05 -3.65 7.04
CA SER A 107 -27.55 -5.03 7.14
C SER A 107 -26.76 -6.05 6.32
N ASP A 108 -26.09 -5.60 5.25
CA ASP A 108 -25.32 -6.47 4.34
C ASP A 108 -23.80 -6.44 4.63
N LEU A 109 -23.36 -5.46 5.43
CA LEU A 109 -21.98 -5.19 5.80
C LEU A 109 -21.12 -4.78 4.58
N ASP A 110 -21.60 -3.83 3.78
CA ASP A 110 -20.82 -3.24 2.68
C ASP A 110 -21.15 -1.76 2.45
N ALA A 111 -20.25 -1.07 1.74
CA ALA A 111 -20.44 0.31 1.31
C ALA A 111 -20.01 0.48 -0.15
N VAL A 112 -20.66 1.41 -0.85
CA VAL A 112 -20.28 1.87 -2.19
C VAL A 112 -19.74 3.28 -2.05
N VAL A 113 -18.51 3.51 -2.53
CA VAL A 113 -17.79 4.77 -2.39
C VAL A 113 -17.21 5.19 -3.73
N GLN A 114 -17.06 6.48 -3.94
CA GLN A 114 -16.24 6.99 -5.03
C GLN A 114 -14.73 6.78 -4.75
N ALA A 115 -13.93 6.70 -5.80
CA ALA A 115 -12.52 6.31 -5.72
C ALA A 115 -11.64 7.24 -4.87
N GLY A 116 -11.99 8.53 -4.78
CA GLY A 116 -11.28 9.53 -3.99
C GLY A 116 -11.63 9.52 -2.49
N VAL A 117 -12.57 8.70 -2.03
CA VAL A 117 -12.85 8.54 -0.59
C VAL A 117 -11.62 7.94 0.08
N THR A 118 -11.09 8.60 1.11
CA THR A 118 -9.99 8.09 1.93
C THR A 118 -10.47 7.09 2.98
N ARG A 119 -9.55 6.25 3.46
CA ARG A 119 -9.82 5.31 4.55
C ARG A 119 -10.42 6.00 5.78
N LYS A 120 -9.82 7.11 6.23
CA LYS A 120 -10.33 7.82 7.41
C LYS A 120 -11.69 8.45 7.14
N GLN A 121 -11.93 9.01 5.96
CA GLN A 121 -13.25 9.56 5.60
C GLN A 121 -14.35 8.49 5.65
N LEU A 122 -14.12 7.29 5.09
CA LEU A 122 -15.11 6.21 5.15
C LEU A 122 -15.39 5.80 6.60
N ASN A 123 -14.34 5.52 7.38
CA ASN A 123 -14.50 5.09 8.78
C ASN A 123 -15.17 6.14 9.65
N GLU A 124 -14.85 7.43 9.46
CA GLU A 124 -15.53 8.53 10.15
C GLU A 124 -17.01 8.62 9.77
N HIS A 125 -17.35 8.42 8.49
CA HIS A 125 -18.73 8.44 8.01
C HIS A 125 -19.57 7.31 8.63
N ILE A 126 -19.03 6.09 8.72
CA ILE A 126 -19.77 4.91 9.20
C ILE A 126 -19.63 4.66 10.71
N LYS A 127 -18.88 5.49 11.45
CA LYS A 127 -18.58 5.24 12.88
C LYS A 127 -19.81 4.98 13.78
N HIS A 128 -20.95 5.57 13.43
CA HIS A 128 -22.19 5.49 14.21
C HIS A 128 -22.98 4.19 13.96
N THR A 129 -22.62 3.42 12.95
CA THR A 129 -23.29 2.17 12.54
C THR A 129 -22.83 0.95 13.34
N GLY A 130 -21.74 1.08 14.11
CA GLY A 130 -21.05 -0.06 14.72
C GLY A 130 -20.23 -0.90 13.73
N LEU A 131 -20.03 -0.41 12.50
CA LEU A 131 -19.19 -1.02 11.48
C LEU A 131 -17.89 -0.23 11.25
N PHE A 132 -16.90 -0.89 10.65
CA PHE A 132 -15.66 -0.28 10.19
C PHE A 132 -15.13 -0.96 8.92
N PHE A 133 -14.32 -0.25 8.16
CA PHE A 133 -13.51 -0.75 7.06
C PHE A 133 -12.08 -1.07 7.57
N PRO A 134 -11.57 -2.30 7.38
CA PRO A 134 -10.45 -2.80 8.18
C PRO A 134 -9.06 -2.54 7.58
N VAL A 135 -8.95 -2.40 6.26
CA VAL A 135 -7.64 -2.28 5.60
C VAL A 135 -7.00 -0.94 5.99
N ASP A 136 -5.78 -1.01 6.51
CA ASP A 136 -5.15 0.02 7.32
C ASP A 136 -3.67 0.24 6.93
N PRO A 137 -3.38 0.82 5.76
CA PRO A 137 -2.03 1.21 5.40
C PRO A 137 -1.56 2.40 6.25
N GLY A 138 -0.25 2.58 6.35
CA GLY A 138 0.37 3.65 7.14
C GLY A 138 -0.07 5.07 6.74
N ALA A 139 -0.32 5.30 5.45
CA ALA A 139 -0.84 6.57 4.93
C ALA A 139 -2.37 6.58 4.86
N ASP A 140 -2.98 7.76 4.99
CA ASP A 140 -4.41 7.94 4.72
C ASP A 140 -4.67 8.03 3.21
N ALA A 141 -4.62 6.86 2.56
CA ALA A 141 -4.80 6.73 1.13
C ALA A 141 -6.29 6.73 0.72
N THR A 142 -6.54 7.12 -0.53
CA THR A 142 -7.83 6.93 -1.20
C THR A 142 -8.11 5.44 -1.43
N LEU A 143 -9.36 5.00 -1.29
CA LEU A 143 -9.77 3.62 -1.52
C LEU A 143 -9.54 3.18 -2.98
N GLY A 144 -9.59 4.10 -3.94
CA GLY A 144 -9.21 3.84 -5.34
C GLY A 144 -7.73 3.50 -5.50
N GLY A 145 -6.86 4.32 -4.90
CA GLY A 145 -5.42 4.03 -4.82
C GLY A 145 -5.14 2.70 -4.13
N MET A 146 -5.76 2.46 -2.97
CA MET A 146 -5.62 1.20 -2.23
C MET A 146 -6.04 -0.01 -3.08
N ALA A 147 -7.16 0.06 -3.80
CA ALA A 147 -7.59 -1.01 -4.69
C ALA A 147 -6.60 -1.20 -5.85
N ALA A 148 -6.15 -0.10 -6.47
CA ALA A 148 -5.22 -0.13 -7.59
C ALA A 148 -3.86 -0.74 -7.21
N THR A 149 -3.36 -0.51 -6.00
CA THR A 149 -2.07 -1.07 -5.53
C THR A 149 -2.21 -2.38 -4.75
N ARG A 150 -3.44 -2.90 -4.56
CA ARG A 150 -3.72 -4.06 -3.70
C ARG A 150 -3.16 -3.85 -2.28
N ALA A 151 -3.40 -2.67 -1.71
CA ALA A 151 -2.88 -2.30 -0.40
C ALA A 151 -3.23 -3.31 0.71
N SER A 152 -2.29 -3.49 1.63
CA SER A 152 -2.45 -4.25 2.87
C SER A 152 -2.54 -3.29 4.06
N GLY A 153 -2.10 -3.71 5.25
CA GLY A 153 -2.03 -2.92 6.46
C GLY A 153 -1.98 -3.76 7.72
N THR A 154 -1.94 -3.11 8.88
CA THR A 154 -1.73 -3.79 10.18
C THR A 154 -2.81 -4.83 10.51
N ASN A 155 -4.03 -4.64 9.99
CA ASN A 155 -5.20 -5.50 10.19
C ASN A 155 -5.30 -6.67 9.20
N ALA A 156 -4.40 -6.79 8.23
CA ALA A 156 -4.50 -7.77 7.14
C ALA A 156 -4.49 -9.22 7.65
N VAL A 157 -3.72 -9.50 8.71
CA VAL A 157 -3.67 -10.80 9.38
C VAL A 157 -5.02 -11.36 9.80
N ARG A 158 -5.99 -10.49 10.09
CA ARG A 158 -7.35 -10.91 10.46
C ARG A 158 -8.37 -10.71 9.35
N TYR A 159 -8.26 -9.62 8.60
CA TYR A 159 -9.32 -9.17 7.71
C TYR A 159 -8.96 -9.24 6.22
N GLY A 160 -7.75 -9.68 5.91
CA GLY A 160 -7.18 -9.69 4.57
C GLY A 160 -6.87 -8.28 4.04
N THR A 161 -6.44 -8.24 2.79
CA THR A 161 -5.98 -7.02 2.10
C THR A 161 -7.10 -6.36 1.29
N MET A 162 -6.79 -5.37 0.45
CA MET A 162 -7.71 -4.88 -0.57
C MET A 162 -8.18 -5.98 -1.53
N ARG A 163 -7.41 -7.07 -1.69
CA ARG A 163 -7.91 -8.26 -2.37
C ARG A 163 -9.19 -8.74 -1.65
N GLU A 164 -9.12 -9.19 -0.41
CA GLU A 164 -10.28 -9.78 0.26
C GLU A 164 -11.45 -8.80 0.47
N ASN A 165 -11.16 -7.49 0.57
CA ASN A 165 -12.14 -6.48 0.99
C ASN A 165 -12.83 -5.72 -0.16
N VAL A 166 -12.35 -5.81 -1.39
CA VAL A 166 -13.06 -5.26 -2.56
C VAL A 166 -14.03 -6.30 -3.13
N LEU A 167 -15.31 -5.93 -3.18
CA LEU A 167 -16.39 -6.77 -3.73
C LEU A 167 -16.63 -6.47 -5.22
N SER A 168 -16.56 -5.20 -5.61
CA SER A 168 -16.85 -4.74 -6.97
C SER A 168 -16.18 -3.41 -7.28
N LEU A 169 -15.92 -3.16 -8.56
CA LEU A 169 -15.34 -1.91 -9.06
C LEU A 169 -16.16 -1.38 -10.24
N LYS A 170 -16.32 -0.05 -10.28
CA LYS A 170 -16.71 0.67 -11.51
C LYS A 170 -15.45 1.26 -12.13
N VAL A 171 -15.18 0.90 -13.38
CA VAL A 171 -13.92 1.24 -14.07
C VAL A 171 -14.20 1.88 -15.42
N VAL A 172 -13.46 2.94 -15.74
CA VAL A 172 -13.39 3.49 -17.10
C VAL A 172 -12.18 2.91 -17.80
N LEU A 173 -12.41 2.17 -18.89
CA LEU A 173 -11.36 1.55 -19.70
C LEU A 173 -10.72 2.57 -20.64
N ALA A 174 -9.53 2.23 -21.18
CA ALA A 174 -8.81 3.11 -22.13
C ALA A 174 -9.61 3.47 -23.39
N ASP A 175 -10.61 2.64 -23.74
CA ASP A 175 -11.51 2.87 -24.88
C ASP A 175 -12.79 3.64 -24.53
N GLY A 176 -12.93 4.11 -23.28
CA GLY A 176 -14.07 4.88 -22.80
C GLY A 176 -15.27 4.04 -22.37
N ARG A 177 -15.21 2.70 -22.39
CA ARG A 177 -16.28 1.91 -21.76
C ARG A 177 -16.27 2.10 -20.25
N ILE A 178 -17.46 2.26 -19.68
CA ILE A 178 -17.68 2.21 -18.23
C ILE A 178 -18.20 0.80 -17.91
N ILE A 179 -17.47 0.06 -17.09
CA ILE A 179 -17.84 -1.30 -16.69
C ILE A 179 -18.07 -1.39 -15.19
N GLN A 180 -18.93 -2.33 -14.78
CA GLN A 180 -19.04 -2.80 -13.41
C GLN A 180 -18.50 -4.23 -13.36
N THR A 181 -17.49 -4.50 -12.55
CA THR A 181 -16.76 -5.78 -12.58
C THR A 181 -17.54 -6.96 -11.99
N SER A 182 -18.49 -6.68 -11.09
CA SER A 182 -19.29 -7.71 -10.40
C SER A 182 -20.57 -7.11 -9.81
N ARG A 183 -21.39 -7.92 -9.15
CA ARG A 183 -22.51 -7.45 -8.29
C ARG A 183 -22.07 -7.50 -6.82
N ARG A 184 -22.88 -6.93 -5.91
CA ARG A 184 -22.62 -6.89 -4.46
C ARG A 184 -22.65 -8.26 -3.75
N ALA A 185 -23.14 -9.30 -4.41
CA ALA A 185 -23.27 -10.63 -3.81
C ALA A 185 -21.90 -11.18 -3.35
N LYS A 186 -21.83 -11.68 -2.11
CA LYS A 186 -20.59 -12.21 -1.50
C LYS A 186 -20.03 -13.44 -2.23
N LYS A 187 -20.86 -14.12 -3.01
CA LYS A 187 -20.49 -15.29 -3.81
C LYS A 187 -21.05 -15.13 -5.21
N SER A 188 -20.22 -15.39 -6.21
CA SER A 188 -20.62 -15.46 -7.61
C SER A 188 -19.65 -16.41 -8.33
N ALA A 189 -20.18 -17.20 -9.26
CA ALA A 189 -19.41 -17.99 -10.21
C ALA A 189 -19.74 -17.60 -11.67
N ALA A 190 -20.34 -16.42 -11.85
CA ALA A 190 -20.76 -15.94 -13.16
C ALA A 190 -19.56 -15.34 -13.93
N GLY A 191 -18.89 -16.16 -14.73
CA GLY A 191 -17.79 -15.75 -15.59
C GLY A 191 -16.46 -15.50 -14.86
N TYR A 192 -15.56 -14.77 -15.50
CA TYR A 192 -14.24 -14.45 -14.95
C TYR A 192 -14.30 -13.39 -13.86
N ASP A 193 -13.42 -13.47 -12.86
CA ASP A 193 -13.31 -12.46 -11.82
C ASP A 193 -12.50 -11.24 -12.30
N LEU A 194 -13.18 -10.34 -13.02
CA LEU A 194 -12.58 -9.10 -13.48
C LEU A 194 -12.24 -8.15 -12.32
N THR A 195 -12.88 -8.27 -11.16
CA THR A 195 -12.55 -7.43 -9.99
C THR A 195 -11.11 -7.68 -9.57
N ARG A 196 -10.68 -8.95 -9.52
CA ARG A 196 -9.30 -9.34 -9.17
C ARG A 196 -8.28 -8.90 -10.20
N LEU A 197 -8.69 -8.73 -11.46
CA LEU A 197 -7.81 -8.24 -12.51
C LEU A 197 -7.46 -6.75 -12.31
N PHE A 198 -8.41 -5.93 -11.85
CA PHE A 198 -8.16 -4.51 -11.59
C PHE A 198 -7.53 -4.24 -10.22
N VAL A 199 -7.77 -5.09 -9.21
CA VAL A 199 -7.14 -4.96 -7.89
C VAL A 199 -5.66 -5.33 -7.97
N GLY A 200 -4.78 -4.35 -7.82
CA GLY A 200 -3.34 -4.49 -8.07
C GLY A 200 -2.91 -4.15 -9.50
N SER A 201 -3.77 -3.57 -10.33
CA SER A 201 -3.42 -3.17 -11.72
C SER A 201 -2.68 -1.84 -11.81
N GLU A 202 -2.56 -1.09 -10.72
CA GLU A 202 -1.81 0.17 -10.62
C GLU A 202 -2.22 1.23 -11.65
N GLY A 203 -3.50 1.22 -12.05
CA GLY A 203 -4.05 2.13 -13.04
C GLY A 203 -3.62 1.83 -14.48
N THR A 204 -2.94 0.71 -14.72
CA THR A 204 -2.48 0.33 -16.07
C THR A 204 -3.58 -0.27 -16.94
N LEU A 205 -4.68 -0.76 -16.36
CA LEU A 205 -5.79 -1.36 -17.12
C LEU A 205 -7.02 -0.46 -17.25
N GLY A 206 -7.07 0.65 -16.51
CA GLY A 206 -8.18 1.59 -16.50
C GLY A 206 -8.23 2.46 -15.26
N VAL A 207 -9.22 3.35 -15.20
CA VAL A 207 -9.43 4.29 -14.09
C VAL A 207 -10.55 3.77 -13.20
N ILE A 208 -10.24 3.40 -11.95
CA ILE A 208 -11.23 3.04 -10.95
C ILE A 208 -11.96 4.30 -10.49
N THR A 209 -13.29 4.29 -10.52
CA THR A 209 -14.14 5.47 -10.20
C THR A 209 -15.07 5.25 -9.02
N GLU A 210 -15.52 4.01 -8.80
CA GLU A 210 -16.28 3.61 -7.61
C GLU A 210 -15.84 2.23 -7.15
N ILE A 211 -15.91 2.00 -5.84
CA ILE A 211 -15.53 0.74 -5.19
C ILE A 211 -16.67 0.32 -4.27
N THR A 212 -17.04 -0.96 -4.34
CA THR A 212 -17.84 -1.61 -3.30
C THR A 212 -16.90 -2.35 -2.36
N VAL A 213 -16.86 -1.95 -1.09
CA VAL A 213 -16.01 -2.54 -0.05
C VAL A 213 -16.83 -3.27 0.99
N ARG A 214 -16.25 -4.34 1.55
CA ARG A 214 -16.81 -5.01 2.73
C ARG A 214 -16.56 -4.19 3.99
N LEU A 215 -17.55 -4.15 4.87
CA LEU A 215 -17.47 -3.62 6.22
C LEU A 215 -17.51 -4.77 7.24
N TYR A 216 -17.02 -4.51 8.45
CA TYR A 216 -16.96 -5.47 9.54
C TYR A 216 -17.52 -4.84 10.81
N PRO A 217 -18.14 -5.63 11.70
CA PRO A 217 -18.59 -5.12 12.99
C PRO A 217 -17.39 -4.76 13.88
N VAL A 218 -17.47 -3.60 14.53
CA VAL A 218 -16.57 -3.23 15.62
C VAL A 218 -16.77 -4.24 16.76
N GLN A 219 -15.67 -4.73 17.32
CA GLN A 219 -15.68 -5.80 18.30
C GLN A 219 -15.97 -5.25 19.70
N GLU A 220 -16.63 -6.06 20.53
CA GLU A 220 -17.05 -5.71 21.89
C GLU A 220 -15.86 -5.24 22.75
N ALA A 221 -14.73 -5.96 22.67
CA ALA A 221 -13.52 -5.66 23.40
C ALA A 221 -12.29 -5.69 22.47
N MET A 222 -11.34 -4.82 22.80
CA MET A 222 -10.04 -4.71 22.11
C MET A 222 -8.93 -4.48 23.14
N SER A 223 -7.81 -5.18 23.01
CA SER A 223 -6.59 -4.94 23.79
C SER A 223 -5.39 -4.82 22.85
N ALA A 224 -4.45 -3.93 23.16
CA ALA A 224 -3.20 -3.80 22.41
C ALA A 224 -2.03 -4.12 23.34
N ALA A 225 -1.03 -4.83 22.85
CA ALA A 225 0.15 -5.21 23.61
C ALA A 225 1.45 -4.84 22.91
N VAL A 226 2.49 -4.59 23.71
CA VAL A 226 3.87 -4.38 23.25
C VAL A 226 4.75 -5.34 24.01
N CYS A 227 5.61 -6.04 23.27
CA CYS A 227 6.60 -6.94 23.84
C CYS A 227 7.96 -6.64 23.21
N ALA A 228 8.94 -6.31 24.04
CA ALA A 228 10.34 -6.20 23.61
C ALA A 228 10.99 -7.59 23.67
N PHE A 229 12.01 -7.83 22.87
CA PHE A 229 12.72 -9.11 22.80
C PHE A 229 14.22 -8.87 22.85
N GLU A 230 14.96 -9.86 23.34
CA GLU A 230 16.43 -9.83 23.33
C GLU A 230 16.98 -9.91 21.89
N THR A 231 16.28 -10.64 21.03
CA THR A 231 16.68 -10.89 19.63
C THR A 231 15.50 -10.72 18.67
N VAL A 232 15.79 -10.44 17.40
CA VAL A 232 14.79 -10.40 16.33
C VAL A 232 14.18 -11.79 16.11
N ASP A 233 14.95 -12.85 16.29
CA ASP A 233 14.49 -14.23 16.16
C ASP A 233 13.41 -14.57 17.20
N GLY A 234 13.53 -14.03 18.43
CA GLY A 234 12.50 -14.14 19.46
C GLY A 234 11.18 -13.51 19.03
N CYS A 235 11.23 -12.34 18.37
CA CYS A 235 10.06 -11.70 17.78
C CYS A 235 9.41 -12.62 16.74
N THR A 236 10.19 -13.07 15.74
CA THR A 236 9.66 -13.86 14.62
C THR A 236 9.11 -15.20 15.07
N ASN A 237 9.80 -15.91 15.97
CA ASN A 237 9.35 -17.21 16.49
C ASN A 237 8.05 -17.09 17.30
N THR A 238 7.91 -16.02 18.10
CA THR A 238 6.66 -15.73 18.82
C THR A 238 5.49 -15.58 17.85
N VAL A 239 5.69 -14.83 16.77
CA VAL A 239 4.64 -14.60 15.76
C VAL A 239 4.29 -15.91 15.05
N ILE A 240 5.29 -16.66 14.59
CA ILE A 240 5.09 -17.95 13.93
C ILE A 240 4.27 -18.90 14.81
N GLN A 241 4.67 -19.08 16.07
CA GLN A 241 3.98 -19.95 17.01
C GLN A 241 2.56 -19.46 17.33
N THR A 242 2.38 -18.14 17.47
CA THR A 242 1.05 -17.52 17.68
C THR A 242 0.09 -17.85 16.53
N ILE A 243 0.55 -17.70 15.28
CA ILE A 243 -0.24 -18.02 14.08
C ILE A 243 -0.49 -19.53 13.97
N GLN A 244 0.53 -20.36 14.20
CA GLN A 244 0.41 -21.82 14.14
C GLN A 244 -0.52 -22.40 15.23
N ALA A 245 -0.59 -21.74 16.39
CA ALA A 245 -1.53 -22.07 17.45
C ALA A 245 -2.97 -21.63 17.15
N GLY A 246 -3.20 -20.88 16.05
CA GLY A 246 -4.52 -20.41 15.64
C GLY A 246 -5.06 -19.28 16.51
N VAL A 247 -4.19 -18.52 17.18
CA VAL A 247 -4.62 -17.38 18.00
C VAL A 247 -5.09 -16.25 17.07
N PRO A 248 -6.35 -15.77 17.18
CA PRO A 248 -6.95 -14.83 16.22
C PRO A 248 -6.54 -13.36 16.46
N ILE A 249 -5.24 -13.08 16.34
CA ILE A 249 -4.69 -11.72 16.48
C ILE A 249 -5.28 -10.79 15.43
N ALA A 250 -5.57 -9.54 15.83
CA ALA A 250 -6.11 -8.51 14.94
C ALA A 250 -5.01 -7.74 14.22
N ARG A 251 -3.88 -7.51 14.89
CA ARG A 251 -2.68 -6.87 14.34
C ARG A 251 -1.43 -7.47 14.93
N CYS A 252 -0.35 -7.50 14.14
CA CYS A 252 0.92 -8.09 14.53
C CYS A 252 2.05 -7.48 13.72
N ASP A 253 2.76 -6.53 14.33
CA ASP A 253 3.75 -5.70 13.66
C ASP A 253 5.10 -5.74 14.38
N ILE A 254 6.17 -6.07 13.65
CA ILE A 254 7.54 -6.04 14.17
C ILE A 254 8.18 -4.68 13.91
N VAL A 255 9.05 -4.24 14.81
CA VAL A 255 9.99 -3.15 14.62
C VAL A 255 11.35 -3.49 15.22
N CYS A 256 12.46 -3.09 14.60
CA CYS A 256 13.78 -3.22 15.22
C CYS A 256 14.08 -2.11 16.23
N ASP A 257 15.19 -2.26 16.96
CA ASP A 257 15.68 -1.29 17.93
C ASP A 257 15.88 0.11 17.34
N LYS A 258 16.37 0.22 16.08
CA LYS A 258 16.54 1.52 15.40
C LYS A 258 15.20 2.20 15.16
N THR A 259 14.19 1.45 14.74
CA THR A 259 12.82 1.94 14.55
C THR A 259 12.20 2.38 15.86
N VAL A 260 12.35 1.60 16.95
CA VAL A 260 11.87 2.01 18.28
C VAL A 260 12.55 3.30 18.76
N GLY A 261 13.87 3.41 18.57
CA GLY A 261 14.62 4.62 18.90
C GLY A 261 14.12 5.85 18.13
N ALA A 262 13.76 5.69 16.86
CA ALA A 262 13.15 6.74 16.05
C ALA A 262 11.75 7.13 16.56
N ILE A 263 10.90 6.13 16.84
CA ILE A 263 9.55 6.33 17.38
C ILE A 263 9.60 7.09 18.71
N ASN A 264 10.45 6.69 19.66
CA ASN A 264 10.60 7.36 20.94
C ASN A 264 10.95 8.85 20.80
N LYS A 265 11.86 9.19 19.88
CA LYS A 265 12.23 10.59 19.64
C LYS A 265 11.12 11.40 18.98
N TYR A 266 10.42 10.80 18.02
CA TYR A 266 9.39 11.45 17.20
C TYR A 266 8.07 11.64 17.97
N LYS A 267 7.59 10.59 18.64
CA LYS A 267 6.30 10.57 19.37
C LYS A 267 6.41 10.81 20.87
N LYS A 268 7.64 10.99 21.38
CA LYS A 268 7.92 11.21 22.81
C LYS A 268 7.46 10.03 23.69
N THR A 269 7.58 8.81 23.17
CA THR A 269 7.33 7.57 23.90
C THR A 269 8.59 7.11 24.64
N SER A 270 8.43 6.13 25.54
CA SER A 270 9.50 5.59 26.40
C SER A 270 9.66 4.08 26.26
N TYR A 271 9.41 3.53 25.07
CA TYR A 271 9.56 2.08 24.83
C TYR A 271 11.02 1.65 25.01
N ARG A 272 11.25 0.41 25.47
CA ARG A 272 12.58 -0.18 25.52
C ARG A 272 13.17 -0.24 24.11
N VAL A 273 14.37 0.30 23.92
CA VAL A 273 15.07 0.28 22.63
C VAL A 273 15.62 -1.13 22.38
N ALA A 274 14.80 -1.98 21.77
CA ALA A 274 15.07 -3.38 21.46
C ALA A 274 14.17 -3.83 20.29
N PRO A 275 14.44 -4.97 19.63
CA PRO A 275 13.45 -5.63 18.78
C PRO A 275 12.12 -5.75 19.52
N THR A 276 11.02 -5.35 18.87
CA THR A 276 9.73 -5.22 19.54
C THR A 276 8.60 -5.68 18.61
N VAL A 277 7.60 -6.36 19.17
CA VAL A 277 6.37 -6.70 18.46
C VAL A 277 5.17 -5.98 19.10
N PHE A 278 4.35 -5.41 18.24
CA PHE A 278 3.11 -4.72 18.53
C PHE A 278 1.95 -5.66 18.18
N PHE A 279 1.09 -5.97 19.15
CA PHE A 279 -0.07 -6.84 18.98
C PHE A 279 -1.37 -6.08 19.24
N GLU A 280 -2.45 -6.49 18.58
CA GLU A 280 -3.81 -6.11 18.98
C GLU A 280 -4.73 -7.32 18.88
N PHE A 281 -5.66 -7.43 19.82
CA PHE A 281 -6.58 -8.56 19.99
C PHE A 281 -8.00 -8.04 20.03
N HIS A 282 -8.90 -8.76 19.36
CA HIS A 282 -10.27 -8.32 19.10
C HIS A 282 -11.24 -9.48 19.41
N GLY A 283 -12.31 -9.21 20.17
CA GLY A 283 -13.31 -10.23 20.49
C GLY A 283 -14.24 -9.81 21.62
N SER A 284 -14.74 -10.79 22.38
CA SER A 284 -15.41 -10.53 23.67
C SER A 284 -14.40 -10.19 24.75
N ALA A 285 -14.86 -9.64 25.88
CA ALA A 285 -14.01 -9.31 27.01
C ALA A 285 -13.17 -10.51 27.50
N ALA A 286 -13.73 -11.72 27.53
CA ALA A 286 -13.01 -12.93 27.92
C ALA A 286 -11.99 -13.37 26.86
N SER A 287 -12.37 -13.32 25.58
CA SER A 287 -11.51 -13.81 24.50
C SER A 287 -10.26 -12.95 24.31
N VAL A 288 -10.34 -11.62 24.47
CA VAL A 288 -9.16 -10.76 24.35
C VAL A 288 -8.14 -10.99 25.47
N VAL A 289 -8.60 -11.39 26.66
CA VAL A 289 -7.71 -11.77 27.77
C VAL A 289 -7.02 -13.10 27.46
N GLU A 290 -7.79 -14.12 27.06
CA GLU A 290 -7.27 -15.44 26.67
C GLU A 290 -6.22 -15.33 25.55
N GLN A 291 -6.50 -14.54 24.51
CA GLN A 291 -5.55 -14.30 23.43
C GLN A 291 -4.27 -13.64 23.94
N ALA A 292 -4.38 -12.59 24.76
CA ALA A 292 -3.22 -11.86 25.29
C ALA A 292 -2.36 -12.73 26.22
N GLU A 293 -2.98 -13.52 27.11
CA GLU A 293 -2.27 -14.45 28.01
C GLU A 293 -1.57 -15.57 27.23
N THR A 294 -2.23 -16.11 26.20
CA THR A 294 -1.64 -17.12 25.32
C THR A 294 -0.41 -16.57 24.60
N VAL A 295 -0.51 -15.38 23.98
CA VAL A 295 0.63 -14.74 23.30
C VAL A 295 1.72 -14.35 24.29
N GLN A 296 1.38 -13.90 25.50
CA GLN A 296 2.37 -13.61 26.53
C GLN A 296 3.16 -14.87 26.93
N ALA A 297 2.51 -16.02 27.07
CA ALA A 297 3.18 -17.28 27.37
C ALA A 297 4.17 -17.68 26.27
N ILE A 298 3.72 -17.63 25.01
CA ILE A 298 4.56 -17.88 23.82
C ILE A 298 5.74 -16.90 23.77
N ALA A 299 5.48 -15.61 23.97
CA ALA A 299 6.51 -14.58 23.96
C ALA A 299 7.57 -14.85 25.03
N LYS A 300 7.16 -15.24 26.25
CA LYS A 300 8.07 -15.57 27.35
C LYS A 300 9.01 -16.72 27.01
N GLU A 301 8.50 -17.77 26.34
CA GLU A 301 9.32 -18.90 25.89
C GLU A 301 10.38 -18.50 24.85
N ASN A 302 10.13 -17.43 24.10
CA ASN A 302 11.00 -16.90 23.06
C ASN A 302 11.81 -15.66 23.51
N GLY A 303 11.97 -15.42 24.82
CA GLY A 303 12.78 -14.31 25.34
C GLY A 303 12.09 -12.94 25.33
N GLY A 304 10.75 -12.93 25.32
CA GLY A 304 9.94 -11.73 25.46
C GLY A 304 10.12 -11.08 26.84
N MET A 305 10.28 -9.76 26.82
CA MET A 305 10.49 -8.89 27.96
C MET A 305 9.39 -7.84 28.02
N ASP A 306 9.02 -7.45 29.25
CA ASP A 306 8.12 -6.33 29.50
C ASP A 306 6.80 -6.40 28.71
N PHE A 307 6.20 -7.59 28.58
CA PHE A 307 4.91 -7.75 27.90
C PHE A 307 3.83 -6.95 28.65
N GLN A 308 3.45 -5.81 28.07
CA GLN A 308 2.45 -4.91 28.62
C GLN A 308 1.29 -4.82 27.64
N TRP A 309 0.06 -4.88 28.16
CA TRP A 309 -1.12 -4.63 27.35
C TRP A 309 -2.02 -3.57 27.96
N ALA A 310 -2.71 -2.85 27.07
CA ALA A 310 -3.63 -1.79 27.38
C ALA A 310 -5.03 -2.13 26.86
N THR A 311 -6.04 -1.88 27.70
CA THR A 311 -7.46 -2.04 27.38
C THR A 311 -8.21 -0.71 27.29
N LYS A 312 -7.55 0.42 27.62
CA LYS A 312 -8.14 1.75 27.42
C LYS A 312 -7.95 2.21 25.98
N ALA A 313 -8.97 2.85 25.43
CA ALA A 313 -8.97 3.29 24.03
C ALA A 313 -7.81 4.24 23.73
N GLU A 314 -7.55 5.21 24.61
CA GLU A 314 -6.50 6.22 24.43
C GLU A 314 -5.10 5.58 24.42
N GLU A 315 -4.86 4.62 25.32
CA GLU A 315 -3.59 3.90 25.41
C GLU A 315 -3.36 3.05 24.15
N ARG A 316 -4.38 2.32 23.66
CA ARG A 316 -4.29 1.56 22.39
C ARG A 316 -4.06 2.48 21.19
N SER A 317 -4.79 3.60 21.12
CA SER A 317 -4.64 4.56 20.03
C SER A 317 -3.25 5.17 20.00
N ALA A 318 -2.67 5.53 21.16
CA ALA A 318 -1.31 6.06 21.23
C ALA A 318 -0.26 5.05 20.75
N LEU A 319 -0.47 3.77 21.07
CA LEU A 319 0.39 2.65 20.70
C LEU A 319 0.41 2.47 19.17
N TRP A 320 -0.76 2.42 18.53
CA TRP A 320 -0.86 2.30 17.07
C TRP A 320 -0.47 3.56 16.33
N ASP A 321 -0.81 4.74 16.86
CA ASP A 321 -0.36 6.01 16.29
C ASP A 321 1.18 6.09 16.28
N ALA A 322 1.87 5.52 17.26
CA ALA A 322 3.32 5.40 17.24
C ALA A 322 3.83 4.51 16.09
N ARG A 323 3.19 3.36 15.86
CA ARG A 323 3.55 2.44 14.77
C ARG A 323 3.19 3.00 13.39
N HIS A 324 2.03 3.64 13.21
CA HIS A 324 1.62 4.27 11.95
C HIS A 324 2.57 5.38 11.52
N ASN A 325 3.14 6.12 12.48
CA ASN A 325 4.11 7.19 12.20
C ASN A 325 5.56 6.69 12.09
N ALA A 326 5.82 5.38 12.16
CA ALA A 326 7.18 4.83 12.16
C ALA A 326 7.98 5.22 10.90
N TYR A 327 7.34 5.23 9.72
CA TYR A 327 8.00 5.65 8.48
C TYR A 327 8.54 7.09 8.57
N PHE A 328 7.69 8.04 8.98
CA PHE A 328 8.09 9.44 9.14
C PHE A 328 9.11 9.63 10.25
N ALA A 329 9.00 8.86 11.35
CA ALA A 329 9.98 8.87 12.43
C ALA A 329 11.36 8.39 11.93
N CYS A 330 11.41 7.32 11.13
CA CYS A 330 12.63 6.78 10.55
C CYS A 330 13.31 7.75 9.58
N LEU A 331 12.55 8.48 8.77
CA LEU A 331 13.12 9.54 7.92
C LEU A 331 13.87 10.62 8.73
N GLN A 332 13.46 10.88 9.98
CA GLN A 332 14.15 11.85 10.85
C GLN A 332 15.51 11.36 11.38
N LEU A 333 15.87 10.09 11.17
CA LEU A 333 17.21 9.60 11.50
C LEU A 333 18.28 10.23 10.60
N LYS A 334 17.91 10.64 9.38
CA LYS A 334 18.77 11.37 8.43
C LYS A 334 17.94 12.48 7.76
N PRO A 335 17.82 13.67 8.37
CA PRO A 335 17.02 14.77 7.82
C PRO A 335 17.41 15.11 6.38
N GLY A 336 16.42 15.25 5.49
CA GLY A 336 16.62 15.51 4.06
C GLY A 336 16.85 14.25 3.21
N ALA A 337 16.97 13.07 3.83
CA ALA A 337 17.06 11.81 3.09
C ALA A 337 15.71 11.41 2.48
N ARG A 338 15.77 10.55 1.45
CA ARG A 338 14.65 9.73 0.98
C ARG A 338 14.88 8.28 1.39
N ALA A 339 13.87 7.43 1.25
CA ALA A 339 13.99 6.01 1.56
C ALA A 339 13.89 5.16 0.29
N VAL A 340 14.88 4.31 0.06
CA VAL A 340 14.66 3.10 -0.74
C VAL A 340 14.04 2.08 0.20
N SER A 341 12.74 1.85 0.07
CA SER A 341 12.02 0.90 0.91
C SER A 341 12.05 -0.47 0.26
N THR A 342 12.42 -1.49 1.02
CA THR A 342 12.21 -2.88 0.60
C THR A 342 10.81 -3.32 0.98
N ASP A 343 10.37 -4.43 0.42
CA ASP A 343 9.07 -5.01 0.73
C ASP A 343 9.07 -6.43 0.22
N VAL A 344 9.19 -7.41 1.11
CA VAL A 344 9.10 -8.83 0.75
C VAL A 344 8.12 -9.52 1.69
N CYS A 345 7.53 -10.59 1.20
CA CYS A 345 6.68 -11.46 2.01
C CYS A 345 7.10 -12.90 1.75
N VAL A 346 7.20 -13.70 2.82
CA VAL A 346 7.56 -15.12 2.76
C VAL A 346 6.52 -15.97 3.47
N PRO A 347 6.39 -17.27 3.13
CA PRO A 347 5.60 -18.19 3.93
C PRO A 347 5.99 -18.10 5.42
N ILE A 348 5.00 -18.13 6.32
CA ILE A 348 5.23 -17.89 7.75
C ILE A 348 6.30 -18.84 8.35
N SER A 349 6.42 -20.06 7.80
CA SER A 349 7.43 -21.04 8.20
C SER A 349 8.88 -20.64 7.89
N ARG A 350 9.11 -19.72 6.94
CA ARG A 350 10.43 -19.22 6.53
C ARG A 350 10.74 -17.82 7.06
N LEU A 351 9.79 -17.20 7.75
CA LEU A 351 9.90 -15.82 8.22
C LEU A 351 11.11 -15.59 9.13
N ALA A 352 11.32 -16.45 10.14
CA ALA A 352 12.43 -16.30 11.08
C ALA A 352 13.79 -16.39 10.36
N GLU A 353 13.97 -17.39 9.50
CA GLU A 353 15.18 -17.56 8.68
C GLU A 353 15.43 -16.34 7.77
N CYS A 354 14.39 -15.89 7.06
CA CYS A 354 14.50 -14.76 6.14
C CYS A 354 14.91 -13.46 6.85
N VAL A 355 14.25 -13.16 7.97
CA VAL A 355 14.54 -11.96 8.77
C VAL A 355 15.92 -12.06 9.40
N HIS A 356 16.29 -13.22 9.97
CA HIS A 356 17.60 -13.44 10.58
C HIS A 356 18.73 -13.17 9.59
N GLU A 357 18.73 -13.86 8.44
CA GLU A 357 19.78 -13.67 7.42
C GLU A 357 19.82 -12.24 6.88
N THR A 358 18.66 -11.58 6.78
CA THR A 358 18.57 -10.20 6.37
C THR A 358 19.17 -9.26 7.41
N MET A 359 18.97 -9.52 8.70
CA MET A 359 19.57 -8.74 9.77
C MET A 359 21.09 -8.99 9.90
N GLU A 360 21.59 -10.16 9.52
CA GLU A 360 23.03 -10.40 9.36
C GLU A 360 23.60 -9.52 8.24
N ASP A 361 22.95 -9.45 7.06
CA ASP A 361 23.36 -8.55 5.98
C ASP A 361 23.35 -7.06 6.40
N VAL A 362 22.42 -6.66 7.27
CA VAL A 362 22.31 -5.27 7.75
C VAL A 362 23.51 -4.86 8.59
N LYS A 363 24.20 -5.78 9.28
CA LYS A 363 25.36 -5.45 10.12
C LYS A 363 26.52 -4.84 9.33
N ASP A 364 26.67 -5.26 8.08
CA ASP A 364 27.71 -4.77 7.17
C ASP A 364 27.26 -3.52 6.37
N TYR A 365 26.03 -3.03 6.60
CA TYR A 365 25.53 -1.86 5.90
C TYR A 365 26.03 -0.55 6.54
N ILE A 366 26.38 0.41 5.70
CA ILE A 366 27.07 1.65 6.10
C ILE A 366 26.27 2.58 7.04
N ASN A 367 24.93 2.45 7.05
CA ASN A 367 24.01 3.33 7.79
C ASN A 367 23.05 2.50 8.65
N PRO A 368 22.47 3.08 9.72
CA PRO A 368 21.38 2.43 10.43
C PRO A 368 20.21 2.11 9.48
N VAL A 369 19.76 0.87 9.48
CA VAL A 369 18.64 0.40 8.65
C VAL A 369 17.44 0.07 9.57
N PRO A 370 16.41 0.92 9.60
CA PRO A 370 15.16 0.60 10.27
C PRO A 370 14.47 -0.60 9.61
N LEU A 371 13.94 -1.50 10.44
CA LEU A 371 13.06 -2.59 10.06
C LEU A 371 11.69 -2.35 10.67
N LEU A 372 10.65 -2.56 9.88
CA LEU A 372 9.26 -2.61 10.29
C LEU A 372 8.49 -3.56 9.37
N GLY A 373 7.42 -4.18 9.86
CA GLY A 373 6.68 -5.13 9.01
C GLY A 373 5.39 -5.64 9.61
N HIS A 374 4.45 -5.99 8.74
CA HIS A 374 3.24 -6.73 9.04
C HIS A 374 3.57 -8.22 9.17
N ILE A 375 4.27 -8.54 10.26
CA ILE A 375 4.92 -9.83 10.44
C ILE A 375 3.91 -10.98 10.63
N GLY A 376 2.68 -10.67 11.05
CA GLY A 376 1.58 -11.64 11.15
C GLY A 376 1.25 -12.33 9.81
N ASP A 377 1.51 -11.66 8.70
CA ASP A 377 1.28 -12.17 7.34
C ASP A 377 2.57 -12.64 6.65
N GLY A 378 3.72 -12.58 7.34
CA GLY A 378 5.03 -12.90 6.78
C GLY A 378 5.70 -11.76 6.00
N ASN A 379 5.16 -10.53 6.08
CA ASN A 379 5.63 -9.35 5.36
C ASN A 379 6.52 -8.43 6.23
N PHE A 380 7.65 -8.00 5.68
CA PHE A 380 8.54 -7.04 6.32
C PHE A 380 9.30 -6.15 5.33
N HIS A 381 9.76 -5.01 5.85
CA HIS A 381 10.37 -3.93 5.09
C HIS A 381 11.59 -3.40 5.84
N LEU A 382 12.58 -2.98 5.05
CA LEU A 382 13.73 -2.22 5.50
C LEU A 382 13.68 -0.84 4.85
N MET A 383 14.10 0.19 5.59
CA MET A 383 14.20 1.55 5.09
C MET A 383 15.66 1.94 4.90
N PHE A 384 16.12 2.00 3.65
CA PHE A 384 17.47 2.48 3.34
C PHE A 384 17.43 4.00 3.12
N LEU A 385 17.92 4.74 4.11
CA LEU A 385 17.94 6.21 4.08
C LEU A 385 19.09 6.70 3.19
N ILE A 386 18.72 7.31 2.07
CA ILE A 386 19.64 7.77 1.04
C ILE A 386 19.60 9.29 0.88
N ASP A 387 20.77 9.88 0.63
CA ASP A 387 20.89 11.26 0.16
C ASP A 387 20.57 11.32 -1.35
N PRO A 388 19.52 12.03 -1.79
CA PRO A 388 19.18 12.15 -3.21
C PRO A 388 20.29 12.75 -4.08
N ALA A 389 21.24 13.47 -3.49
CA ALA A 389 22.39 14.03 -4.18
C ALA A 389 23.53 13.02 -4.40
N LYS A 390 23.43 11.80 -3.85
CA LYS A 390 24.46 10.75 -3.89
C LYS A 390 23.92 9.47 -4.55
N PRO A 391 24.01 9.35 -5.88
CA PRO A 391 23.53 8.17 -6.61
C PRO A 391 24.12 6.84 -6.12
N GLU A 392 25.33 6.85 -5.59
CA GLU A 392 26.02 5.69 -5.02
C GLU A 392 25.29 5.09 -3.80
N GLU A 393 24.66 5.91 -2.95
CA GLU A 393 23.86 5.42 -1.81
C GLU A 393 22.60 4.72 -2.31
N THR A 394 21.98 5.25 -3.37
CA THR A 394 20.81 4.63 -4.01
C THR A 394 21.16 3.29 -4.61
N GLU A 395 22.28 3.21 -5.35
CA GLU A 395 22.72 1.97 -5.99
C GLU A 395 23.06 0.89 -4.95
N LEU A 396 23.75 1.25 -3.86
CA LEU A 396 24.04 0.33 -2.77
C LEU A 396 22.76 -0.21 -2.11
N ALA A 397 21.76 0.65 -1.86
CA ALA A 397 20.47 0.23 -1.34
C ALA A 397 19.72 -0.71 -2.30
N LYS A 398 19.77 -0.46 -3.61
CA LYS A 398 19.15 -1.32 -4.63
C LYS A 398 19.84 -2.69 -4.74
N GLN A 399 21.17 -2.74 -4.59
CA GLN A 399 21.92 -4.00 -4.55
C GLN A 399 21.53 -4.83 -3.32
N PHE A 400 21.39 -4.18 -2.15
CA PHE A 400 20.86 -4.84 -0.97
C PHE A 400 19.46 -5.41 -1.23
N ASN A 401 18.54 -4.58 -1.73
CA ASN A 401 17.18 -4.99 -2.01
C ASN A 401 17.11 -6.17 -2.98
N ARG A 402 17.98 -6.21 -4.01
CA ARG A 402 18.05 -7.34 -4.94
C ARG A 402 18.41 -8.65 -4.22
N ARG A 403 19.41 -8.64 -3.34
CA ARG A 403 19.78 -9.83 -2.55
C ARG A 403 18.65 -10.28 -1.64
N LEU A 404 17.95 -9.33 -1.01
CA LEU A 404 16.78 -9.61 -0.18
C LEU A 404 15.64 -10.26 -0.99
N VAL A 405 15.33 -9.71 -2.17
CA VAL A 405 14.34 -10.29 -3.08
C VAL A 405 14.75 -11.71 -3.49
N GLU A 406 15.99 -11.91 -3.93
CA GLU A 406 16.49 -13.25 -4.30
C GLU A 406 16.38 -14.26 -3.14
N ARG A 407 16.67 -13.83 -1.91
CA ARG A 407 16.47 -14.64 -0.69
C ARG A 407 14.99 -15.00 -0.52
N ALA A 408 14.10 -14.00 -0.52
CA ALA A 408 12.67 -14.22 -0.35
C ALA A 408 12.11 -15.19 -1.41
N LEU A 409 12.51 -15.04 -2.67
CA LEU A 409 12.08 -15.92 -3.77
C LEU A 409 12.60 -17.36 -3.60
N LYS A 410 13.85 -17.56 -3.14
CA LYS A 410 14.37 -18.90 -2.78
C LYS A 410 13.60 -19.55 -1.62
N MET A 411 12.87 -18.74 -0.85
CA MET A 411 12.01 -19.18 0.26
C MET A 411 10.54 -19.26 -0.14
N GLU A 412 10.22 -19.31 -1.44
CA GLU A 412 8.84 -19.33 -1.99
C GLU A 412 8.02 -18.08 -1.63
N GLY A 413 8.70 -16.97 -1.32
CA GLY A 413 8.11 -15.67 -1.09
C GLY A 413 7.90 -14.86 -2.36
N THR A 414 7.69 -13.56 -2.18
CA THR A 414 7.44 -12.58 -3.25
C THR A 414 8.33 -11.35 -3.11
N CYS A 415 8.62 -10.69 -4.23
CA CYS A 415 9.42 -9.47 -4.32
C CYS A 415 8.69 -8.20 -3.85
N THR A 416 7.39 -8.28 -3.58
CA THR A 416 6.59 -7.20 -3.01
C THR A 416 5.41 -7.78 -2.22
N GLY A 417 5.31 -7.45 -0.94
CA GLY A 417 4.16 -7.82 -0.11
C GLY A 417 2.97 -6.89 -0.31
N GLU A 418 3.19 -5.57 -0.35
CA GLU A 418 2.09 -4.59 -0.35
C GLU A 418 2.31 -3.30 -1.17
N HIS A 419 3.54 -2.93 -1.50
CA HIS A 419 3.80 -1.65 -2.17
C HIS A 419 3.47 -1.67 -3.67
N GLY A 420 3.36 -2.85 -4.28
CA GLY A 420 3.20 -3.02 -5.73
C GLY A 420 4.52 -2.98 -6.48
N ILE A 421 4.43 -2.91 -7.80
CA ILE A 421 5.57 -2.96 -8.72
C ILE A 421 6.01 -1.56 -9.14
N GLY A 422 5.04 -0.69 -9.45
CA GLY A 422 5.27 0.62 -10.03
C GLY A 422 6.22 0.54 -11.22
N MET A 423 7.24 1.41 -11.20
CA MET A 423 8.36 1.33 -12.14
C MET A 423 9.63 0.77 -11.49
N GLY A 424 9.64 0.58 -10.17
CA GLY A 424 10.85 0.25 -9.41
C GLY A 424 11.19 -1.24 -9.34
N LYS A 425 10.18 -2.11 -9.41
CA LYS A 425 10.33 -3.55 -9.17
C LYS A 425 10.02 -4.43 -10.39
N ILE A 426 9.98 -3.85 -11.59
CA ILE A 426 9.69 -4.60 -12.83
C ILE A 426 10.66 -5.77 -13.02
N ASP A 427 11.96 -5.53 -12.78
CA ASP A 427 12.98 -6.59 -12.88
C ASP A 427 12.81 -7.66 -11.80
N SER A 428 12.40 -7.26 -10.59
CA SER A 428 12.11 -8.19 -9.49
C SER A 428 10.88 -9.05 -9.77
N MET A 429 9.82 -8.47 -10.35
CA MET A 429 8.64 -9.22 -10.80
C MET A 429 8.99 -10.19 -11.92
N ARG A 430 9.84 -9.79 -12.87
CA ARG A 430 10.34 -10.68 -13.92
C ARG A 430 11.16 -11.84 -13.34
N LEU A 431 11.98 -11.58 -12.33
CA LEU A 431 12.72 -12.62 -11.61
C LEU A 431 11.79 -13.61 -10.89
N GLU A 432 10.70 -13.12 -10.29
CA GLU A 432 9.70 -13.95 -9.59
C GLU A 432 8.85 -14.79 -10.54
N LEU A 433 8.32 -14.19 -11.61
CA LEU A 433 7.28 -14.81 -12.44
C LEU A 433 7.80 -15.41 -13.75
N GLY A 434 8.99 -15.02 -14.19
CA GLY A 434 9.57 -15.43 -15.47
C GLY A 434 8.93 -14.75 -16.70
N ASP A 435 9.54 -14.98 -17.86
CA ASP A 435 9.21 -14.26 -19.10
C ASP A 435 7.80 -14.56 -19.63
N ASP A 436 7.36 -15.82 -19.56
CA ASP A 436 6.03 -16.23 -20.06
C ASP A 436 4.89 -15.51 -19.32
N MET A 437 5.01 -15.34 -18.00
CA MET A 437 4.03 -14.61 -17.20
C MET A 437 4.08 -13.11 -17.47
N MET A 438 5.28 -12.55 -17.70
CA MET A 438 5.44 -11.17 -18.13
C MET A 438 4.77 -10.91 -19.47
N ASP A 439 4.95 -11.80 -20.44
CA ASP A 439 4.33 -11.71 -21.76
C ASP A 439 2.80 -11.82 -21.68
N LEU A 440 2.27 -12.75 -20.89
CA LEU A 440 0.83 -12.86 -20.68
C LEU A 440 0.23 -11.59 -20.06
N MET A 441 0.93 -10.97 -19.09
CA MET A 441 0.49 -9.69 -18.53
C MET A 441 0.55 -8.54 -19.56
N ARG A 442 1.53 -8.54 -20.47
CA ARG A 442 1.57 -7.60 -21.60
C ARG A 442 0.40 -7.81 -22.55
N ASP A 443 0.05 -9.06 -22.85
CA ASP A 443 -1.10 -9.39 -23.69
C ASP A 443 -2.41 -8.86 -23.08
N ILE A 444 -2.59 -9.07 -21.76
CA ILE A 444 -3.71 -8.51 -21.02
C ILE A 444 -3.71 -6.97 -21.12
N LYS A 445 -2.57 -6.34 -20.83
CA LYS A 445 -2.42 -4.88 -20.94
C LYS A 445 -2.80 -4.38 -22.35
N HIS A 446 -2.37 -5.08 -23.40
CA HIS A 446 -2.67 -4.73 -24.78
C HIS A 446 -4.17 -4.86 -25.11
N VAL A 447 -4.87 -5.86 -24.56
CA VAL A 447 -6.32 -6.02 -24.71
C VAL A 447 -7.08 -4.84 -24.10
N PHE A 448 -6.67 -4.36 -22.93
CA PHE A 448 -7.33 -3.23 -22.25
C PHE A 448 -6.91 -1.87 -22.77
N ASP A 449 -5.68 -1.74 -23.26
CA ASP A 449 -5.07 -0.48 -23.66
C ASP A 449 -4.09 -0.68 -24.84
N PRO A 450 -4.60 -0.88 -26.07
CA PRO A 450 -3.79 -1.20 -27.24
C PRO A 450 -2.85 -0.07 -27.67
N HIS A 451 -3.02 1.13 -27.11
CA HIS A 451 -2.22 2.32 -27.41
C HIS A 451 -1.28 2.72 -26.27
N ASN A 452 -1.21 1.90 -25.21
CA ASN A 452 -0.35 2.12 -24.05
C ASN A 452 -0.51 3.51 -23.42
N LEU A 453 -1.76 3.99 -23.29
CA LEU A 453 -2.06 5.29 -22.72
C LEU A 453 -2.31 5.25 -21.21
N MET A 454 -2.79 4.14 -20.66
CA MET A 454 -3.04 3.99 -19.22
C MET A 454 -1.74 3.74 -18.44
N ASN A 455 -1.30 4.75 -17.72
CA ASN A 455 -0.13 4.74 -16.84
C ASN A 455 1.11 4.02 -17.41
N PRO A 456 1.62 4.43 -18.59
CA PRO A 456 2.72 3.73 -19.25
C PRO A 456 4.02 3.77 -18.43
N GLY A 457 4.82 2.72 -18.61
CA GLY A 457 6.13 2.53 -17.97
C GLY A 457 6.08 1.87 -16.59
N LYS A 458 4.92 1.36 -16.16
CA LYS A 458 4.73 0.69 -14.86
C LYS A 458 4.21 -0.73 -15.06
N VAL A 459 4.42 -1.58 -14.05
CA VAL A 459 4.04 -3.00 -13.99
C VAL A 459 4.61 -3.80 -15.16
N VAL A 460 3.99 -3.70 -16.33
CA VAL A 460 4.45 -4.31 -17.58
C VAL A 460 4.66 -3.25 -18.66
N PRO A 461 5.89 -2.71 -18.81
CA PRO A 461 6.21 -1.87 -19.95
C PRO A 461 5.97 -2.64 -21.26
N LEU A 462 5.25 -2.02 -22.20
CA LEU A 462 5.15 -2.51 -23.57
C LEU A 462 6.42 -2.10 -24.36
N PRO A 463 6.87 -2.92 -25.31
CA PRO A 463 8.06 -2.65 -26.14
C PRO A 463 8.02 -1.32 -26.89
#